data_AF-Q07YY5-F1
#
_entry.id   AF-Q07YY5-F1
#
_cell.length_a   1.000
_cell.length_b   1.000
_cell.length_c   1.000
_cell.angle_alpha   90.00
_cell.angle_beta   90.00
_cell.angle_gamma   90.00
#
_symmetry.space_group_name_H-M   'P 1'
#
loop_
_entity.id
_entity.type
_entity.pdbx_description
1 polymer ?
#
loop_
_entity_poly.entity_id
_entity_poly.type
_entity_poly.pdbx_seq_one_letter_code
_entity_poly.pdbx_strand_id
1 'polypeptide(L)'
;MKLTKLSLGMLLTLFVIPASAESFNVCLKSSESPTCQSYLEGVVDGALMYRDGLAKKRIEPNDYESRALKYRAGKRYQTANVNYCASHIPVKSEIVSALTEQVSLSNVSNSAELESVITSLMDCRQSK
;
A
#
# COMPACT_ATOMS: atom_id res chain seq x y z
N MET A 1 -19.02 -66.23 -15.18
CA MET A 1 -17.97 -65.31 -14.67
C MET A 1 -17.87 -64.11 -15.61
N LYS A 2 -18.31 -62.92 -15.19
CA LYS A 2 -18.01 -61.67 -15.90
C LYS A 2 -17.70 -60.59 -14.87
N LEU A 3 -16.53 -59.98 -15.06
CA LEU A 3 -15.79 -59.18 -14.11
C LEU A 3 -16.44 -57.81 -13.88
N THR A 4 -16.51 -57.47 -12.60
CA THR A 4 -16.57 -56.12 -12.03
C THR A 4 -15.51 -55.20 -12.65
N LYS A 5 -15.93 -54.00 -13.07
CA LYS A 5 -15.04 -52.86 -13.27
C LYS A 5 -15.67 -51.63 -12.60
N LEU A 6 -15.40 -51.50 -11.31
CA LEU A 6 -15.61 -50.28 -10.55
C LEU A 6 -14.48 -49.31 -10.96
N SER A 7 -14.79 -48.29 -11.75
CA SER A 7 -13.83 -47.24 -12.10
C SER A 7 -13.62 -46.33 -10.89
N LEU A 8 -12.49 -46.52 -10.20
CA LEU A 8 -12.01 -45.65 -9.14
C LEU A 8 -11.43 -44.37 -9.77
N GLY A 9 -12.28 -43.35 -9.94
CA GLY A 9 -11.86 -42.00 -10.30
C GLY A 9 -11.26 -41.31 -9.07
N MET A 10 -9.93 -41.23 -9.02
CA MET A 10 -9.20 -40.53 -7.98
C MET A 10 -9.37 -39.01 -8.16
N LEU A 11 -10.30 -38.41 -7.41
CA LEU A 11 -10.40 -36.96 -7.26
C LEU A 11 -9.22 -36.46 -6.41
N LEU A 12 -8.19 -35.93 -7.07
CA LEU A 12 -7.18 -35.09 -6.45
C LEU A 12 -7.74 -33.67 -6.31
N THR A 13 -8.52 -33.43 -5.27
CA THR A 13 -8.82 -32.06 -4.82
C THR A 13 -7.57 -31.53 -4.12
N LEU A 14 -6.74 -30.76 -4.83
CA LEU A 14 -5.73 -29.93 -4.19
C LEU A 14 -6.45 -28.99 -3.20
N PHE A 15 -6.32 -29.27 -1.91
CA PHE A 15 -6.62 -28.31 -0.86
C PHE A 15 -5.59 -27.19 -0.99
N VAL A 16 -5.96 -26.15 -1.74
CA VAL A 16 -5.25 -24.87 -1.68
C VAL A 16 -5.54 -24.32 -0.30
N ILE A 17 -4.59 -24.46 0.62
CA ILE A 17 -4.67 -23.81 1.93
C ILE A 17 -4.68 -22.32 1.63
N PRO A 18 -5.76 -21.57 1.94
CA PRO A 18 -5.73 -20.14 1.78
C PRO A 18 -4.62 -19.61 2.68
N ALA A 19 -3.62 -18.95 2.08
CA ALA A 19 -2.64 -18.20 2.83
C ALA A 19 -3.41 -17.10 3.56
N SER A 20 -3.63 -17.30 4.86
CA SER A 20 -4.23 -16.30 5.74
C SER A 20 -3.38 -15.04 5.63
N ALA A 21 -3.98 -13.93 5.19
CA ALA A 21 -3.32 -12.64 5.25
C ALA A 21 -2.98 -12.37 6.71
N GLU A 22 -1.70 -12.49 7.07
CA GLU A 22 -1.29 -12.24 8.44
C GLU A 22 -1.59 -10.78 8.78
N SER A 23 -2.25 -10.57 9.90
CA SER A 23 -2.56 -9.24 10.41
C SER A 23 -1.29 -8.53 10.89
N PHE A 24 -1.33 -7.20 11.03
CA PHE A 24 -0.24 -6.35 11.54
C PHE A 24 0.44 -6.91 12.82
N ASN A 25 -0.26 -7.74 13.59
CA ASN A 25 0.26 -8.45 14.77
C ASN A 25 1.60 -9.17 14.57
N VAL A 26 1.97 -9.56 13.34
CA VAL A 26 3.29 -10.15 13.06
C VAL A 26 4.44 -9.19 13.33
N CYS A 27 4.19 -7.91 13.10
CA CYS A 27 5.15 -6.83 13.32
C CYS A 27 5.27 -6.44 14.80
N LEU A 28 4.27 -6.78 15.64
CA LEU A 28 4.33 -6.55 17.09
C LEU A 28 5.38 -7.43 17.80
N LYS A 29 5.73 -8.58 17.22
CA LYS A 29 6.77 -9.47 17.78
C LYS A 29 8.17 -8.92 17.50
N SER A 30 8.41 -8.51 16.26
CA SER A 30 9.68 -7.94 15.81
C SER A 30 9.49 -7.30 14.43
N SER A 31 9.88 -6.03 14.30
CA SER A 31 9.90 -5.29 13.04
C SER A 31 10.85 -5.90 12.00
N GLU A 32 11.94 -6.50 12.46
CA GLU A 32 12.98 -7.13 11.63
C GLU A 32 12.66 -8.59 11.26
N SER A 33 11.56 -9.15 11.77
CA SER A 33 11.20 -10.54 11.47
C SER A 33 10.91 -10.71 9.97
N PRO A 34 11.32 -11.83 9.35
CA PRO A 34 11.03 -12.09 7.93
C PRO A 34 9.54 -12.03 7.59
N THR A 35 8.68 -12.40 8.56
CA THR A 35 7.22 -12.33 8.45
C THR A 35 6.71 -10.89 8.45
N CYS A 36 7.24 -10.01 9.30
CA CYS A 36 6.88 -8.59 9.28
C CYS A 36 7.40 -7.90 8.01
N GLN A 37 8.63 -8.18 7.59
CA GLN A 37 9.19 -7.64 6.35
C GLN A 37 8.35 -8.03 5.14
N SER A 38 7.98 -9.31 5.01
CA SER A 38 7.10 -9.77 3.93
C SER A 38 5.72 -9.10 3.97
N TYR A 39 5.18 -8.88 5.18
CA TYR A 39 3.92 -8.15 5.35
C TYR A 39 4.04 -6.69 4.89
N LEU A 40 5.05 -5.95 5.38
CA LEU A 40 5.29 -4.55 5.01
C LEU A 40 5.53 -4.41 3.51
N GLU A 41 6.31 -5.30 2.91
CA GLU A 41 6.52 -5.32 1.45
C GLU A 41 5.21 -5.49 0.68
N GLY A 42 4.34 -6.41 1.11
CA GLY A 42 3.04 -6.63 0.48
C GLY A 42 2.11 -5.42 0.60
N VAL A 43 2.12 -4.73 1.75
CA VAL A 43 1.36 -3.50 1.95
C VAL A 43 1.89 -2.38 1.05
N VAL A 44 3.21 -2.21 0.96
CA VAL A 44 3.86 -1.20 0.10
C VAL A 44 3.60 -1.50 -1.37
N ASP A 45 3.66 -2.76 -1.80
CA ASP A 45 3.32 -3.17 -3.16
C ASP A 45 1.88 -2.81 -3.51
N GLY A 46 0.94 -3.11 -2.60
CA GLY A 46 -0.46 -2.70 -2.75
C GLY A 46 -0.61 -1.18 -2.89
N ALA A 47 0.06 -0.40 -2.03
CA ALA A 47 0.02 1.06 -2.08
C ALA A 47 0.60 1.63 -3.38
N LEU A 48 1.73 1.07 -3.85
CA LEU A 48 2.36 1.48 -5.11
C LEU A 48 1.46 1.19 -6.31
N MET A 49 0.74 0.07 -6.31
CA MET A 49 -0.20 -0.27 -7.39
C MET A 49 -1.34 0.75 -7.54
N TYR A 50 -1.84 1.32 -6.44
CA TYR A 50 -2.95 2.30 -6.46
C TYR A 50 -2.49 3.77 -6.47
N ARG A 51 -1.18 4.04 -6.42
CA ARG A 51 -0.62 5.39 -6.32
C ARG A 51 -1.07 6.32 -7.44
N ASP A 52 -1.07 5.86 -8.68
CA ASP A 52 -1.36 6.72 -9.84
C ASP A 52 -2.81 7.25 -9.83
N GLY A 53 -3.73 6.52 -9.19
CA GLY A 53 -5.09 6.98 -8.95
C GLY A 53 -5.17 8.12 -7.93
N LEU A 54 -4.27 8.12 -6.94
CA LEU A 54 -4.20 9.13 -5.88
C LEU A 54 -3.43 10.38 -6.33
N ALA A 55 -2.30 10.22 -7.03
CA ALA A 55 -1.45 11.32 -7.49
C ALA A 55 -2.14 12.23 -8.53
N LYS A 56 -3.15 11.72 -9.24
CA LYS A 56 -3.91 12.47 -10.24
C LYS A 56 -5.12 13.21 -9.66
N LYS A 57 -5.35 13.17 -8.34
CA LYS A 57 -6.47 13.86 -7.72
C LYS A 57 -6.30 15.37 -7.89
N ARG A 58 -7.05 15.94 -8.84
CA ARG A 58 -7.11 17.39 -9.05
C ARG A 58 -7.59 18.05 -7.76
N ILE A 59 -7.18 19.30 -7.53
CA ILE A 59 -7.73 20.13 -6.46
C ILE A 59 -9.25 20.22 -6.69
N GLU A 60 -10.01 19.44 -5.95
CA GLU A 60 -11.47 19.49 -5.96
C GLU A 60 -11.91 20.69 -5.11
N PRO A 61 -12.62 21.65 -5.70
CA PRO A 61 -12.99 22.90 -5.06
C PRO A 61 -14.17 22.72 -4.09
N ASN A 62 -14.05 21.83 -3.11
CA ASN A 62 -15.14 21.47 -2.20
C ASN A 62 -15.33 22.50 -1.09
N ASP A 63 -14.28 23.23 -0.71
CA ASP A 63 -14.30 24.30 0.29
C ASP A 63 -13.81 25.65 -0.30
N TYR A 64 -13.84 26.72 0.52
CA TYR A 64 -13.40 28.06 0.09
C TYR A 64 -11.89 28.10 -0.18
N GLU A 65 -11.09 27.41 0.63
CA GLU A 65 -9.63 27.40 0.52
C GLU A 65 -9.15 26.66 -0.72
N SER A 66 -9.70 25.50 -1.02
CA SER A 66 -9.46 24.71 -2.24
C SER A 66 -9.93 25.45 -3.49
N ARG A 67 -11.04 26.21 -3.43
CA ARG A 67 -11.42 27.16 -4.49
C ARG A 67 -10.38 28.24 -4.66
N ALA A 68 -10.01 28.91 -3.58
CA ALA A 68 -9.03 29.98 -3.61
C ALA A 68 -7.68 29.48 -4.15
N LEU A 69 -7.22 28.31 -3.73
CA LEU A 69 -6.06 27.61 -4.27
C LEU A 69 -6.23 27.29 -5.75
N LYS A 70 -7.36 26.74 -6.18
CA LYS A 70 -7.61 26.46 -7.61
C LYS A 70 -7.51 27.73 -8.46
N TYR A 71 -8.04 28.85 -7.99
CA TYR A 71 -8.01 30.13 -8.72
C TYR A 71 -6.68 30.88 -8.61
N ARG A 72 -5.99 30.82 -7.46
CA ARG A 72 -4.71 31.51 -7.21
C ARG A 72 -3.50 30.76 -7.76
N ALA A 73 -3.47 29.43 -7.56
CA ALA A 73 -2.32 28.61 -7.93
C ALA A 73 -2.23 28.40 -9.46
N GLY A 74 -3.35 28.55 -10.16
CA GLY A 74 -3.42 28.50 -11.62
C GLY A 74 -2.96 27.16 -12.22
N LYS A 75 -2.89 27.10 -13.56
CA LYS A 75 -2.38 25.89 -14.27
C LYS A 75 -0.92 25.59 -13.92
N ARG A 76 -0.11 26.62 -13.65
CA ARG A 76 1.34 26.45 -13.42
C ARG A 76 1.65 25.68 -12.14
N TYR A 77 0.94 25.96 -11.05
CA TYR A 77 1.12 25.19 -9.81
C TYR A 77 0.65 23.75 -9.97
N GLN A 78 -0.47 23.53 -10.66
CA GLN A 78 -0.94 22.17 -10.97
C GLN A 78 0.09 21.41 -11.82
N THR A 79 0.64 22.04 -12.86
CA THR A 79 1.69 21.45 -13.68
C THR A 79 2.98 21.21 -12.89
N ALA A 80 3.39 22.14 -12.02
CA ALA A 80 4.56 21.96 -11.16
C ALA A 80 4.37 20.80 -10.18
N ASN A 81 3.19 20.65 -9.58
CA ASN A 81 2.87 19.54 -8.69
C ASN A 81 2.87 18.20 -9.44
N VAL A 82 2.27 18.15 -10.64
CA VAL A 82 2.29 16.96 -11.50
C VAL A 82 3.73 16.59 -11.89
N ASN A 83 4.54 17.58 -12.27
CA ASN A 83 5.94 17.36 -12.63
C ASN A 83 6.78 16.91 -11.42
N TYR A 84 6.53 17.49 -10.25
CA TYR A 84 7.17 17.12 -8.99
C TYR A 84 6.86 15.67 -8.63
N CYS A 85 5.59 15.27 -8.72
CA CYS A 85 5.15 13.90 -8.53
C CYS A 85 5.73 12.91 -9.53
N ALA A 86 5.86 13.34 -10.79
CA ALA A 86 6.43 12.51 -11.84
C ALA A 86 7.94 12.26 -11.62
N SER A 87 8.65 13.21 -11.00
CA SER A 87 10.08 13.07 -10.70
C SER A 87 10.35 12.39 -9.35
N HIS A 88 9.43 12.48 -8.39
CA HIS A 88 9.53 11.83 -7.08
C HIS A 88 8.80 10.49 -7.13
N ILE A 89 9.46 9.49 -7.73
CA ILE A 89 8.94 8.12 -7.76
C ILE A 89 9.32 7.45 -6.43
N PRO A 90 8.35 7.12 -5.56
CA PRO A 90 8.66 6.42 -4.32
C PRO A 90 9.38 5.10 -4.58
N VAL A 91 10.48 4.88 -3.86
CA VAL A 91 11.30 3.68 -3.93
C VAL A 91 10.79 2.69 -2.87
N LYS A 92 10.40 1.48 -3.31
CA LYS A 92 9.82 0.44 -2.43
C LYS A 92 10.68 0.20 -1.19
N SER A 93 11.98 -0.03 -1.37
CA SER A 93 12.90 -0.35 -0.26
C SER A 93 13.02 0.77 0.76
N GLU A 94 13.00 2.03 0.31
CA GLU A 94 13.05 3.19 1.21
C GLU A 94 11.77 3.29 2.04
N ILE A 95 10.60 3.05 1.44
CA ILE A 95 9.33 3.03 2.16
C ILE A 95 9.31 1.88 3.16
N VAL A 96 9.68 0.66 2.76
CA VAL A 96 9.71 -0.49 3.68
C VAL A 96 10.65 -0.24 4.85
N SER A 97 11.83 0.36 4.59
CA SER A 97 12.76 0.77 5.65
C SER A 97 12.14 1.78 6.59
N ALA A 98 11.48 2.83 6.07
CA ALA A 98 10.82 3.84 6.88
C ALA A 98 9.68 3.24 7.73
N LEU A 99 8.87 2.34 7.16
CA LEU A 99 7.81 1.66 7.91
C LEU A 99 8.38 0.74 8.98
N THR A 100 9.46 0.02 8.68
CA THR A 100 10.16 -0.82 9.66
C THR A 100 10.64 0.02 10.84
N GLU A 101 11.21 1.20 10.56
CA GLU A 101 11.61 2.16 11.59
C GLU A 101 10.41 2.63 12.42
N GLN A 102 9.30 3.02 11.80
CA GLN A 102 8.10 3.46 12.53
C GLN A 102 7.50 2.37 13.42
N VAL A 103 7.50 1.12 12.97
CA VAL A 103 7.10 -0.05 13.76
C VAL A 103 8.08 -0.26 14.92
N SER A 104 9.39 -0.18 14.67
CA SER A 104 10.43 -0.34 15.70
C SER A 104 10.33 0.71 16.82
N LEU A 105 9.93 1.94 16.46
CA LEU A 105 9.68 3.05 17.39
C LEU A 105 8.32 2.96 18.09
N SER A 106 7.51 1.93 17.79
CA SER A 106 6.14 1.78 18.29
C SER A 106 5.21 2.97 17.96
N ASN A 107 5.53 3.71 16.88
CA ASN A 107 4.68 4.79 16.36
C ASN A 107 3.47 4.25 15.58
N VAL A 108 3.51 2.96 15.22
CA VAL A 108 2.44 2.25 14.52
C VAL A 108 2.12 0.99 15.31
N SER A 109 0.87 0.87 15.74
CA SER A 109 0.37 -0.21 16.57
C SER A 109 -0.66 -1.10 15.86
N ASN A 110 -1.19 -0.64 14.73
CA ASN A 110 -2.23 -1.32 13.98
C ASN A 110 -2.18 -0.98 12.48
N SER A 111 -2.96 -1.72 11.67
CA SER A 111 -2.98 -1.56 10.22
C SER A 111 -3.52 -0.22 9.74
N ALA A 112 -4.42 0.43 10.50
CA ALA A 112 -4.98 1.73 10.12
C ALA A 112 -3.95 2.86 10.30
N GLU A 113 -3.17 2.81 11.37
CA GLU A 113 -2.02 3.70 11.56
C GLU A 113 -0.96 3.48 10.47
N LEU A 114 -0.70 2.22 10.11
CA LEU A 114 0.23 1.90 9.03
C LEU A 114 -0.24 2.49 7.69
N GLU A 115 -1.53 2.38 7.38
CA GLU A 115 -2.13 2.97 6.17
C GLU A 115 -2.00 4.50 6.15
N SER A 116 -2.17 5.16 7.30
CA SER A 116 -1.98 6.61 7.44
C SER A 116 -0.54 7.02 7.13
N VAL A 117 0.44 6.30 7.70
CA VAL A 117 1.87 6.56 7.45
C VAL A 117 2.22 6.34 5.98
N ILE A 118 1.76 5.24 5.39
CA ILE A 118 1.98 4.95 3.97
C ILE A 118 1.37 6.04 3.09
N THR A 119 0.13 6.45 3.38
CA THR A 119 -0.53 7.52 2.63
C THR A 119 0.27 8.81 2.71
N SER A 120 0.83 9.13 3.88
CA SER A 120 1.70 10.31 4.07
C SER A 120 3.02 10.20 3.30
N LEU A 121 3.66 9.03 3.29
CA LEU A 121 4.91 8.78 2.55
C LEU A 121 4.70 8.80 1.03
N MET A 122 3.48 8.47 0.60
CA MET A 122 3.06 8.45 -0.80
C MET A 122 2.41 9.76 -1.23
N ASP A 123 2.19 10.70 -0.29
CA ASP A 123 1.57 11.97 -0.61
C ASP A 123 2.55 12.83 -1.39
N CYS A 124 1.98 13.42 -2.42
CA CYS A 124 2.66 14.10 -3.49
C CYS A 124 2.57 15.62 -3.31
N ARG A 125 1.96 16.07 -2.20
CA ARG A 125 1.89 17.46 -1.78
C ARG A 125 3.29 17.94 -1.41
N GLN A 126 3.70 19.08 -1.97
CA GLN A 126 4.88 19.80 -1.51
C GLN A 126 4.82 19.93 0.02
N SER A 127 5.77 19.31 0.71
CA SER A 127 6.07 19.66 2.09
C SER A 127 6.44 21.14 2.10
N LYS A 128 5.70 21.89 2.91
CA LYS A 128 5.78 23.35 3.06
C LYS A 128 7.19 23.82 3.42
#